data_AF-A0A7Y3SUQ4-F1
#
_entry.id   AF-A0A7Y3SUQ4-F1
#
_cell.length_a   1.000
_cell.length_b   1.000
_cell.length_c   1.000
_cell.angle_alpha   90.00
_cell.angle_beta   90.00
_cell.angle_gamma   90.00
#
_symmetry.space_group_name_H-M   'P 1'
#
loop_
_entity.id
_entity.type
_entity.pdbx_description
1 polymer ?
#
loop_
_entity_poly.entity_id
_entity_poly.type
_entity_poly.pdbx_seq_one_letter_code
_entity_poly.pdbx_strand_id
1 'polypeptide(L)' 'MKYKFPEICNAQRFISIALSQGGVQAIIKANIDEINPLLISFKERIIDIFGSREFNMDFCYRMRIGVK' A
#
# COMPACT_ATOMS: atom_id res chain seq x y z
N MET A 1 10.61 -20.89 -14.20
CA MET A 1 10.33 -20.90 -12.75
C MET A 1 10.16 -19.46 -12.27
N LYS A 2 8.95 -19.03 -11.87
CA LYS A 2 8.76 -17.74 -11.17
C LYS A 2 8.91 -18.01 -9.68
N TYR A 3 10.05 -17.66 -9.10
CA TYR A 3 10.16 -17.60 -7.64
C TYR A 3 9.31 -16.43 -7.15
N LYS A 4 8.15 -16.75 -6.58
CA LYS A 4 7.37 -15.79 -5.79
C LYS A 4 7.81 -15.94 -4.35
N PHE A 5 8.33 -14.87 -3.77
CA PHE A 5 8.66 -14.79 -2.36
C PHE A 5 7.57 -13.94 -1.70
N PRO A 6 6.46 -14.55 -1.23
CA PRO A 6 5.42 -13.80 -0.55
C PRO A 6 6.02 -13.16 0.71
N GLU A 7 5.69 -11.90 0.93
CA GLU A 7 6.08 -11.19 2.14
C GLU A 7 4.92 -11.18 3.14
N ILE A 8 5.26 -11.35 4.42
CA ILE A 8 4.29 -11.22 5.51
C ILE A 8 3.89 -9.75 5.63
N CYS A 9 2.58 -9.52 5.59
CA CYS A 9 1.97 -8.21 5.68
C CYS A 9 0.85 -8.20 6.72
N ASN A 10 0.48 -7.02 7.20
CA ASN A 10 -0.69 -6.79 8.05
C ASN A 10 -1.41 -5.52 7.57
N ALA A 11 -2.58 -5.23 8.13
CA ALA A 11 -3.39 -4.05 7.76
C ALA A 11 -2.57 -2.75 7.75
N GLN A 12 -1.77 -2.52 8.80
CA GLN A 12 -1.01 -1.29 8.96
C GLN A 12 0.10 -1.16 7.91
N ARG A 13 0.83 -2.24 7.64
CA ARG A 13 1.87 -2.29 6.61
C ARG A 13 1.27 -2.09 5.22
N PHE A 14 0.12 -2.69 4.94
CA PHE A 14 -0.61 -2.50 3.68
C PHE A 14 -1.01 -1.03 3.47
N ILE A 15 -1.64 -0.41 4.48
CA ILE A 15 -2.02 1.01 4.45
C ILE A 15 -0.79 1.88 4.16
N SER A 16 0.32 1.62 4.85
CA SER A 16 1.55 2.40 4.70
C SER A 16 2.10 2.34 3.28
N ILE A 17 2.05 1.18 2.63
CA ILE A 17 2.50 0.97 1.24
C ILE A 17 1.55 1.61 0.23
N ALA A 18 0.24 1.50 0.45
CA ALA A 18 -0.76 2.15 -0.42
C ALA A 18 -0.62 3.68 -0.36
N LEU A 19 -0.39 4.22 0.83
CA LEU A 19 -0.20 5.65 1.03
C LEU A 19 1.17 6.14 0.55
N SER A 20 2.20 5.30 0.43
CA SER A 20 3.51 5.72 -0.08
C SER A 20 3.57 5.89 -1.60
N GLN A 21 2.51 5.52 -2.33
CA GLN A 21 2.47 5.66 -3.78
C GLN A 21 2.51 7.13 -4.20
N GLY A 22 3.37 7.45 -5.17
CA GLY A 22 3.66 8.84 -5.57
C GLY A 22 2.42 9.64 -5.97
N GLY A 23 1.47 9.02 -6.70
CA GLY A 23 0.21 9.68 -7.08
C GLY A 23 -0.68 9.99 -5.89
N VAL A 24 -0.80 9.05 -4.94
CA VAL A 24 -1.56 9.24 -3.70
C VAL A 24 -0.91 10.33 -2.85
N GLN A 25 0.42 10.33 -2.73
CA GLN A 25 1.16 11.37 -2.02
C GLN A 25 1.00 12.76 -2.64
N ALA A 26 0.96 12.87 -3.98
CA ALA A 26 0.74 14.14 -4.65
C ALA A 26 -0.64 14.71 -4.29
N ILE A 27 -1.66 13.85 -4.26
CA ILE A 27 -3.04 14.22 -3.90
C ILE A 27 -3.13 14.62 -2.42
N ILE A 28 -2.54 13.84 -1.51
CA ILE A 28 -2.52 14.16 -0.07
C ILE A 28 -1.86 15.52 0.16
N LYS A 29 -0.73 15.79 -0.50
CA LYS A 29 0.00 17.06 -0.38
C LYS A 29 -0.74 18.25 -0.97
N ALA A 30 -1.65 18.03 -1.93
CA ALA A 30 -2.52 19.08 -2.44
C ALA A 30 -3.54 19.56 -1.39
N ASN A 31 -3.65 18.87 -0.25
CA ASN A 31 -4.46 19.24 0.90
C ASN A 31 -5.93 19.55 0.54
N ILE A 32 -6.51 18.69 -0.31
CA ILE A 32 -7.91 18.78 -0.73
C ILE A 32 -8.78 18.12 0.34
N ASP A 33 -9.59 18.93 1.02
CA ASP A 33 -10.38 18.49 2.18
C ASP A 33 -11.36 17.36 1.86
N GLU A 34 -11.90 17.33 0.65
CA GLU A 34 -12.85 16.32 0.17
C GLU A 34 -12.26 14.90 0.17
N ILE A 35 -10.93 14.76 0.18
CA ILE A 35 -10.24 13.47 0.13
C ILE A 35 -10.01 12.88 1.52
N ASN A 36 -10.02 13.70 2.56
CA ASN A 36 -9.87 13.25 3.95
C ASN A 36 -10.88 12.15 4.35
N PRO A 37 -12.20 12.30 4.12
CA PRO A 37 -13.15 11.23 4.44
C PRO A 37 -12.92 9.94 3.64
N LEU A 38 -12.46 10.05 2.38
CA LEU A 38 -12.12 8.89 1.55
C LEU A 38 -10.89 8.15 2.10
N LEU A 39 -9.88 8.88 2.56
CA LEU A 39 -8.67 8.30 3.19
C LEU A 39 -8.98 7.62 4.52
N ILE A 40 -9.87 8.21 5.32
CA ILE A 40 -10.33 7.62 6.59
C ILE A 40 -11.08 6.32 6.29
N SER A 41 -12.08 6.37 5.40
CA SER A 41 -12.88 5.20 5.02
C SER A 41 -12.02 4.06 4.45
N PHE A 42 -11.00 4.39 3.64
CA PHE A 42 -10.03 3.41 3.15
C PHE A 42 -9.29 2.71 4.29
N LYS A 43 -8.73 3.47 5.25
CA LYS A 43 -7.98 2.91 6.38
C LYS A 43 -8.87 2.02 7.24
N GLU A 44 -10.05 2.51 7.60
CA GLU A 44 -11.04 1.76 8.39
C GLU A 44 -11.42 0.46 7.71
N ARG A 45 -11.67 0.49 6.40
CA ARG A 45 -12.05 -0.71 5.65
C ARG A 45 -10.93 -1.75 5.57
N ILE A 46 -9.67 -1.32 5.45
CA ILE A 46 -8.54 -2.25 5.50
C ILE A 46 -8.40 -2.87 6.89
N ILE A 47 -8.58 -2.08 7.96
CA ILE A 47 -8.55 -2.57 9.33
C ILE A 47 -9.73 -3.52 9.61
N ASP A 48 -10.93 -3.23 9.12
CA ASP A 48 -12.11 -4.09 9.27
C ASP A 48 -11.93 -5.43 8.54
N ILE A 49 -11.38 -5.40 7.32
CA ILE A 49 -11.15 -6.62 6.53
C ILE A 49 -10.06 -7.49 7.16
N PHE A 50 -8.90 -6.93 7.52
CA PHE A 50 -7.75 -7.73 7.93
C PHE A 50 -7.59 -7.84 9.45
N GLY A 51 -8.09 -6.86 10.22
CA GLY A 51 -7.94 -6.78 11.66
C GLY A 51 -6.45 -6.82 12.06
N SER A 52 -6.15 -7.64 13.06
CA SER A 52 -4.80 -7.94 13.53
C SER A 52 -4.15 -9.12 12.79
N ARG A 53 -4.74 -9.62 11.70
CA ARG A 53 -4.22 -10.80 10.99
C ARG A 53 -3.00 -10.44 10.16
N GLU A 54 -2.06 -11.37 10.11
CA GLU A 54 -1.00 -11.38 9.13
C GLU A 54 -1.41 -12.19 7.90
N PHE A 55 -0.93 -11.77 6.73
CA PHE A 55 -1.22 -12.43 5.46
C PHE A 55 -0.04 -12.31 4.50
N ASN A 56 0.06 -13.28 3.61
CA ASN A 56 1.06 -13.30 2.55
C ASN A 56 0.64 -12.36 1.41
N MET A 57 1.57 -11.53 0.95
CA MET A 57 1.36 -10.64 -0.18
C MET A 57 2.53 -10.70 -1.15
N ASP A 58 2.22 -10.81 -2.44
CA ASP A 58 3.21 -10.75 -3.50
C ASP A 58 3.36 -9.29 -3.97
N PHE A 59 4.59 -8.82 -4.07
CA PHE A 59 4.90 -7.52 -4.68
C PHE A 59 5.35 -7.68 -6.13
N CYS A 60 4.85 -6.82 -7.01
CA CYS A 60 5.36 -6.69 -8.37
C CYS A 60 6.46 -5.63 -8.39
N TYR A 61 7.72 -6.06 -8.41
CA TYR A 61 8.85 -5.15 -8.55
C TYR A 61 9.23 -4.98 -10.03
N ARG A 62 9.39 -3.73 -10.46
CA ARG A 62 10.07 -3.42 -11.72
C ARG A 62 11.51 -3.02 -11.43
N MET A 63 12.40 -4.00 -11.45
CA MET A 63 13.84 -3.76 -11.34
C MET A 63 14.37 -3.12 -12.63
N ARG A 64 15.22 -2.10 -12.50
CA ARG A 64 15.98 -1.51 -13.62
C ARG A 64 17.46 -1.71 -13.33
N ILE A 65 18.16 -2.48 -14.16
CA ILE A 65 19.60 -2.71 -14.05
C ILE A 65 20.27 -1.92 -15.18
N GLY A 66 21.15 -0.99 -14.83
CA GLY A 66 22.05 -0.36 -15.79
C GLY A 66 23.24 -1.27 -16.03
N VAL A 67 23.47 -1.66 -17.28
CA VAL A 67 24.67 -2.39 -17.70
C VAL A 67 25.56 -1.41 -18.46
N LYS A 68 26.86 -1.39 -18.12
CA LYS A 68 27.87 -0.58 -18.80
C LYS A 68 28.58 -1.42 -19.86
#